data_AF-A0A7C4HS23-F1
#
_entry.id   AF-A0A7C4HS23-F1
#
_cell.length_a   1.000
_cell.length_b   1.000
_cell.length_c   1.000
_cell.angle_alpha   90.00
_cell.angle_beta   90.00
_cell.angle_gamma   90.00
#
_symmetry.space_group_name_H-M   'P 1'
#
loop_
_entity.id
_entity.type
_entity.pdbx_description
1 polymer ?
#
loop_
_entity_poly.entity_id
_entity_poly.type
_entity_poly.pdbx_seq_one_letter_code
_entity_poly.pdbx_strand_id
1 'polypeptide(L)'
;MGLFLHGKGRGAAEVRVVWRCDLDPRHTAQWAEIVNLCRPVAGEMLSVPLWRLRQWLRDRQSADSSGDVEGNPAETGEDTIPPRADAPAFLIWRGRDRSEVTRDPNQIRPDDIVVLPAPATRAEAETLGQVPGWQGVGPENLDLWEIAWNQTGRPPMLRLHRTCLGRWAAVCPPLANALTLAETGDWTADELRDALAAVRNWQPEEPDSEPLPDWLRGLIEAVADFRAKDVAEHTGGGLILRARPSQEVADETDFFADEDDIPTEAPDRVSLDDHSAQVANIAATLARACLGQDVEECLLDRAGKWHDAGKLDPRFQAFLRGGAPDADGPPLAKSPDKPRSCEQARAIRAAAGLPEDFRHEMLSAQLAERLAATDLTPEDRDLFLHLIASHHGYARPFAPVCLDENPPHVRGQLAGVAIVLDVGQRRQLVPAHRLDSGLADRFWRLTRRFGWWGLAYREAILRLADWYASALPSNPPINNPPT
;
A
#
# COMPACT_ATOMS: atom_id res chain seq x y z
N MET A 1 -16.77 2.01 -37.41
CA MET A 1 -16.97 0.58 -37.76
C MET A 1 -15.66 -0.17 -37.56
N GLY A 2 -15.67 -1.22 -36.72
CA GLY A 2 -14.82 -2.40 -36.86
C GLY A 2 -13.37 -2.31 -36.38
N LEU A 3 -13.13 -2.51 -35.08
CA LEU A 3 -11.83 -2.94 -34.52
C LEU A 3 -12.02 -3.83 -33.27
N PHE A 4 -13.08 -4.64 -33.26
CA PHE A 4 -13.47 -5.46 -32.10
C PHE A 4 -13.63 -6.96 -32.40
N LEU A 5 -12.97 -7.48 -33.46
CA LEU A 5 -13.13 -8.90 -33.82
C LEU A 5 -11.84 -9.65 -34.21
N HIS A 6 -10.65 -9.09 -33.96
CA HIS A 6 -9.42 -9.90 -33.97
C HIS A 6 -8.64 -9.58 -32.70
N GLY A 7 -8.58 -10.53 -31.78
CA GLY A 7 -7.58 -10.49 -30.71
C GLY A 7 -6.20 -10.49 -31.38
N LYS A 8 -5.54 -9.33 -31.41
CA LYS A 8 -4.09 -9.26 -31.61
C LYS A 8 -3.45 -10.11 -30.51
N GLY A 9 -2.45 -10.91 -30.89
CA GLY A 9 -2.01 -12.12 -30.21
C GLY A 9 -1.94 -12.02 -28.69
N ARG A 10 -2.21 -13.14 -28.00
CA ARG A 10 -1.99 -13.29 -26.55
C ARG A 10 -0.65 -12.61 -26.20
N GLY A 11 -0.69 -11.43 -25.59
CA GLY A 11 0.51 -10.83 -25.04
C GLY A 11 1.14 -11.86 -24.12
N ALA A 12 2.45 -12.08 -24.25
CA ALA A 12 3.14 -12.92 -23.28
C ALA A 12 2.81 -12.37 -21.88
N ALA A 13 2.41 -13.23 -20.95
CA ALA A 13 2.12 -12.80 -19.60
C ALA A 13 3.32 -12.01 -19.05
N GLU A 14 3.07 -10.82 -18.51
CA GLU A 14 4.12 -9.93 -18.01
C GLU A 14 4.22 -10.01 -16.48
N VAL A 15 5.37 -9.56 -15.98
CA VAL A 15 5.68 -9.38 -14.57
C VAL A 15 6.44 -8.07 -14.40
N ARG A 16 6.40 -7.50 -13.19
CA ARG A 16 7.08 -6.26 -12.87
C ARG A 16 8.31 -6.56 -12.03
N VAL A 17 9.47 -6.08 -12.44
CA VAL A 17 10.74 -6.33 -11.76
C VAL A 17 11.26 -5.02 -11.15
N VAL A 18 11.74 -5.09 -9.91
CA VAL A 18 12.37 -3.97 -9.19
C VAL A 18 13.71 -4.42 -8.62
N TRP A 19 14.72 -3.55 -8.69
CA TRP A 19 16.02 -3.80 -8.07
C TRP A 19 16.22 -2.99 -6.79
N ARG A 20 16.74 -3.66 -5.76
CA ARG A 20 17.03 -3.09 -4.44
C ARG A 20 18.45 -3.40 -4.01
N CYS A 21 19.25 -2.40 -3.69
CA CYS A 21 20.66 -2.59 -3.30
C CYS A 21 20.85 -2.86 -1.79
N ASP A 22 19.80 -2.70 -0.99
CA ASP A 22 19.74 -2.93 0.45
C ASP A 22 19.24 -4.34 0.85
N LEU A 23 18.94 -5.21 -0.12
CA LEU A 23 18.55 -6.59 0.10
C LEU A 23 19.77 -7.53 0.18
N ASP A 24 20.29 -7.78 1.39
CA ASP A 24 21.38 -8.72 1.62
C ASP A 24 20.91 -10.19 1.45
N PRO A 25 21.44 -10.97 0.48
CA PRO A 25 21.08 -12.37 0.28
C PRO A 25 21.37 -13.30 1.47
N ARG A 26 22.19 -12.87 2.44
CA ARG A 26 22.47 -13.62 3.67
C ARG A 26 21.37 -13.45 4.73
N HIS A 27 20.55 -12.41 4.61
CA HIS A 27 19.54 -12.00 5.61
C HIS A 27 18.14 -11.89 4.99
N THR A 28 17.73 -12.91 4.21
CA THR A 28 16.47 -12.91 3.46
C THR A 28 15.21 -12.73 4.32
N ALA A 29 15.26 -13.09 5.61
CA ALA A 29 14.13 -12.95 6.52
C ALA A 29 13.69 -11.49 6.74
N GLN A 30 14.57 -10.52 6.48
CA GLN A 30 14.29 -9.09 6.68
C GLN A 30 13.73 -8.41 5.42
N TRP A 31 13.78 -9.06 4.26
CA TRP A 31 13.49 -8.42 2.98
C TRP A 31 12.07 -7.88 2.88
N ALA A 32 11.07 -8.63 3.36
CA ALA A 32 9.68 -8.19 3.35
C ALA A 32 9.48 -6.91 4.18
N GLU A 33 10.21 -6.78 5.30
CA GLU A 33 10.14 -5.58 6.14
C GLU A 33 10.84 -4.39 5.50
N ILE A 34 12.03 -4.58 4.92
CA ILE A 34 12.76 -3.55 4.16
C ILE A 34 11.88 -3.00 3.03
N VAL A 35 11.33 -3.89 2.21
CA VAL A 35 10.46 -3.50 1.08
C VAL A 35 9.14 -2.90 1.56
N ASN A 36 8.61 -3.30 2.72
CA ASN A 36 7.41 -2.67 3.28
C ASN A 36 7.65 -1.22 3.75
N LEU A 37 8.86 -0.89 4.23
CA LEU A 37 9.25 0.48 4.56
C LEU A 37 9.46 1.33 3.30
N CYS A 38 10.02 0.73 2.24
CA CYS A 38 10.33 1.35 0.96
C CYS A 38 9.61 0.64 -0.20
N ARG A 39 8.29 0.81 -0.25
CA ARG A 39 7.39 0.05 -1.13
C ARG A 39 7.70 0.25 -2.61
N PRO A 40 7.52 -0.80 -3.44
CA PRO A 40 7.65 -0.68 -4.87
C PRO A 40 6.71 0.36 -5.48
N VAL A 41 7.24 1.22 -6.33
CA VAL A 41 6.48 2.28 -7.03
C VAL A 41 6.54 2.08 -8.54
N ALA A 42 5.54 2.55 -9.29
CA ALA A 42 5.44 2.29 -10.72
C ALA A 42 6.66 2.80 -11.51
N GLY A 43 7.26 3.91 -11.06
CA GLY A 43 8.41 4.56 -11.70
C GLY A 43 9.72 3.76 -11.67
N GLU A 44 9.82 2.69 -10.87
CA GLU A 44 11.01 1.82 -10.82
C GLU A 44 10.76 0.41 -11.38
N MET A 45 9.53 0.12 -11.82
CA MET A 45 9.16 -1.21 -12.30
C MET A 45 9.53 -1.40 -13.77
N LEU A 46 10.35 -2.42 -14.04
CA LEU A 46 10.60 -2.92 -15.38
C LEU A 46 9.56 -3.98 -15.75
N SER A 47 8.80 -3.77 -16.83
CA SER A 47 7.90 -4.82 -17.37
C SER A 47 8.73 -5.84 -18.14
N VAL A 48 8.62 -7.12 -17.77
CA VAL A 48 9.37 -8.22 -18.37
C VAL A 48 8.41 -9.36 -18.71
N PRO A 49 8.56 -10.05 -19.86
CA PRO A 49 7.83 -11.29 -20.09
C PRO A 49 8.11 -12.33 -19.01
N LEU A 50 7.07 -12.95 -18.44
CA LEU A 50 7.16 -13.90 -17.32
C LEU A 50 8.12 -15.07 -17.64
N TRP A 51 8.05 -15.62 -18.84
CA TRP A 51 8.93 -16.70 -19.27
C TRP A 51 10.41 -16.27 -19.25
N ARG A 52 10.69 -15.02 -19.61
CA ARG A 52 12.04 -14.46 -19.67
C ARG A 52 12.62 -14.28 -18.27
N LEU A 53 11.83 -13.74 -17.34
CA LEU A 53 12.24 -13.63 -15.94
C LEU A 53 12.52 -15.01 -15.32
N ARG A 54 11.63 -15.99 -15.55
CA ARG A 54 11.84 -17.36 -15.05
C ARG A 54 13.10 -18.00 -15.60
N GLN A 55 13.39 -17.82 -16.88
CA GLN A 55 14.64 -18.29 -17.49
C GLN A 55 15.86 -17.59 -16.87
N TRP A 56 15.81 -16.27 -16.72
CA TRP A 56 16.91 -15.48 -16.14
C TRP A 56 17.22 -15.84 -14.68
N LEU A 57 16.19 -16.13 -13.87
CA LEU A 57 16.36 -16.59 -12.49
C LEU A 57 17.01 -17.97 -12.39
N ARG A 58 16.81 -18.83 -13.41
CA ARG A 58 17.47 -20.15 -13.50
C ARG A 58 18.90 -20.03 -14.05
N ASP A 59 19.10 -19.15 -15.03
CA ASP A 59 20.40 -18.89 -15.66
C ASP A 59 20.56 -17.42 -16.08
N ARG A 60 21.30 -16.66 -15.26
CA ARG A 60 21.56 -15.22 -15.43
C ARG A 60 22.41 -14.87 -16.65
N GLN A 61 23.06 -15.87 -17.29
CA GLN A 61 23.87 -15.66 -18.49
C GLN A 61 23.11 -15.96 -19.79
N SER A 62 21.87 -16.44 -19.70
CA SER A 62 21.06 -16.73 -20.87
C SER A 62 20.76 -15.42 -21.61
N ALA A 63 21.43 -15.16 -22.73
CA ALA A 63 21.16 -14.00 -23.57
C ALA A 63 19.72 -14.01 -24.11
N ASP A 64 19.20 -12.82 -24.44
CA ASP A 64 17.94 -12.72 -25.15
C ASP A 64 18.20 -13.03 -26.62
N SER A 65 17.70 -14.16 -27.11
CA SER A 65 17.77 -14.51 -28.53
C SER A 65 16.60 -13.96 -29.33
N SER A 66 15.67 -13.22 -28.71
CA SER A 66 14.48 -12.64 -29.34
C SER A 66 14.72 -11.21 -29.83
N GLY A 67 15.74 -11.02 -30.65
CA GLY A 67 15.83 -9.81 -31.47
C GLY A 67 14.69 -9.79 -32.48
N ASP A 68 13.72 -8.89 -32.29
CA ASP A 68 12.78 -8.31 -33.27
C ASP A 68 12.33 -9.22 -34.43
N VAL A 69 11.84 -10.43 -34.12
CA VAL A 69 11.14 -11.29 -35.08
C VAL A 69 9.72 -11.54 -34.60
N GLU A 70 8.79 -10.91 -35.31
CA GLU A 70 7.35 -11.10 -35.17
C GLU A 70 6.99 -12.56 -35.51
N GLY A 71 6.78 -13.35 -34.46
CA GLY A 71 6.23 -14.70 -34.53
C GLY A 71 7.27 -15.82 -34.55
N ASN A 72 7.48 -16.48 -33.40
CA ASN A 72 7.48 -17.95 -33.35
C ASN A 72 7.35 -18.50 -31.91
N PRO A 73 6.96 -19.78 -31.77
CA PRO A 73 6.25 -20.31 -30.61
C PRO A 73 7.22 -20.86 -29.57
N ALA A 74 6.93 -20.62 -28.29
CA ALA A 74 7.56 -21.39 -27.21
C ALA A 74 6.66 -21.41 -25.96
N GLU A 75 5.41 -21.86 -26.10
CA GLU A 75 4.71 -22.55 -24.99
C GLU A 75 5.07 -24.06 -24.97
N THR A 76 5.99 -24.54 -25.82
CA THR A 76 6.29 -25.97 -26.01
C THR A 76 7.70 -26.41 -25.60
N GLY A 77 8.39 -25.65 -24.76
CA GLY A 77 9.58 -26.11 -24.05
C GLY A 77 9.28 -26.23 -22.57
N GLU A 78 8.84 -27.40 -22.13
CA GLU A 78 8.71 -27.72 -20.71
C GLU A 78 9.99 -27.33 -19.93
N ASP A 79 9.74 -26.85 -18.72
CA ASP A 79 10.65 -26.59 -17.61
C ASP A 79 11.66 -27.73 -17.37
N THR A 80 12.71 -27.80 -18.18
CA THR A 80 13.71 -28.89 -18.14
C THR A 80 15.04 -28.49 -17.55
N ILE A 81 15.23 -27.21 -17.19
CA ILE A 81 16.41 -26.75 -16.46
C ILE A 81 16.06 -26.72 -14.97
N PRO A 82 16.55 -27.67 -14.16
CA PRO A 82 16.35 -27.62 -12.71
C PRO A 82 16.98 -26.34 -12.14
N PRO A 83 16.36 -25.70 -11.13
CA PRO A 83 16.95 -24.54 -10.48
C PRO A 83 18.35 -24.89 -9.96
N ARG A 84 19.33 -24.00 -10.19
CA ARG A 84 20.69 -24.16 -9.65
C ARG A 84 20.62 -24.18 -8.13
N ALA A 85 21.50 -24.94 -7.48
CA ALA A 85 21.65 -24.92 -6.02
C ALA A 85 21.90 -23.51 -5.47
N ASP A 86 22.46 -22.63 -6.30
CA ASP A 86 22.81 -21.24 -5.99
C ASP A 86 21.84 -20.22 -6.61
N ALA A 87 20.62 -20.63 -6.98
CA ALA A 87 19.64 -19.70 -7.55
C ALA A 87 19.39 -18.52 -6.58
N PRO A 88 19.44 -17.27 -7.08
CA PRO A 88 19.28 -16.09 -6.24
C PRO A 88 17.89 -16.09 -5.60
N ALA A 89 17.83 -15.74 -4.33
CA ALA A 89 16.55 -15.46 -3.69
C ALA A 89 15.94 -14.19 -4.28
N PHE A 90 14.62 -14.15 -4.35
CA PHE A 90 13.84 -13.01 -4.78
C PHE A 90 12.59 -12.89 -3.91
N LEU A 91 12.06 -11.68 -3.76
CA LEU A 91 10.82 -11.43 -3.04
C LEU A 91 9.68 -11.28 -4.07
N ILE A 92 8.61 -12.04 -3.90
CA ILE A 92 7.34 -11.76 -4.57
C ILE A 92 6.57 -10.79 -3.68
N TRP A 93 6.42 -9.55 -4.11
CA TRP A 93 5.72 -8.51 -3.37
C TRP A 93 4.22 -8.57 -3.65
N ARG A 94 3.43 -8.85 -2.60
CA ARG A 94 1.95 -8.90 -2.63
C ARG A 94 1.33 -8.16 -1.44
N GLY A 95 2.03 -7.13 -0.96
CA GLY A 95 1.71 -6.40 0.26
C GLY A 95 2.35 -7.01 1.50
N ARG A 96 2.13 -6.38 2.65
CA ARG A 96 2.83 -6.63 3.91
C ARG A 96 2.83 -8.11 4.34
N ASP A 97 1.66 -8.73 4.40
CA ASP A 97 1.50 -10.05 5.03
C ASP A 97 1.46 -11.22 4.03
N ARG A 98 1.40 -10.93 2.72
CA ARG A 98 1.35 -11.95 1.65
C ARG A 98 2.63 -12.05 0.83
N SER A 99 3.61 -11.19 1.10
CA SER A 99 4.88 -11.23 0.39
C SER A 99 5.74 -12.39 0.88
N GLU A 100 6.39 -13.07 -0.06
CA GLU A 100 7.19 -14.27 0.23
C GLU A 100 8.56 -14.19 -0.44
N VAL A 101 9.61 -14.55 0.31
CA VAL A 101 10.93 -14.75 -0.27
C VAL A 101 11.06 -16.20 -0.70
N THR A 102 11.39 -16.40 -1.97
CA THR A 102 11.51 -17.73 -2.56
C THR A 102 12.70 -17.79 -3.51
N ARG A 103 13.07 -19.01 -3.90
CA ARG A 103 14.07 -19.31 -4.94
C ARG A 103 13.45 -20.02 -6.13
N ASP A 104 12.14 -20.30 -6.09
CA ASP A 104 11.44 -21.07 -7.12
C ASP A 104 10.69 -20.14 -8.09
N PRO A 105 11.21 -19.96 -9.33
CA PRO A 105 10.57 -19.07 -10.31
C PRO A 105 9.15 -19.49 -10.72
N ASN A 106 8.75 -20.74 -10.44
CA ASN A 106 7.41 -21.22 -10.76
C ASN A 106 6.31 -20.59 -9.88
N GLN A 107 6.68 -20.04 -8.72
CA GLN A 107 5.74 -19.36 -7.82
C GLN A 107 5.33 -17.96 -8.32
N ILE A 108 6.07 -17.40 -9.28
CA ILE A 108 5.78 -16.11 -9.90
C ILE A 108 4.58 -16.27 -10.82
N ARG A 109 3.55 -15.45 -10.63
CA ARG A 109 2.33 -15.39 -11.44
C ARG A 109 2.35 -14.14 -12.35
N PRO A 110 1.53 -14.11 -13.40
CA PRO A 110 1.32 -12.88 -14.17
C PRO A 110 0.96 -11.70 -13.26
N ASP A 111 1.46 -10.52 -13.58
CA ASP A 111 1.27 -9.25 -12.86
C ASP A 111 1.87 -9.18 -11.44
N ASP A 112 2.59 -10.22 -10.98
CA ASP A 112 3.35 -10.14 -9.73
C ASP A 112 4.47 -9.07 -9.84
N ILE A 113 4.74 -8.40 -8.72
CA ILE A 113 5.94 -7.58 -8.53
C ILE A 113 7.03 -8.45 -7.92
N VAL A 114 8.15 -8.60 -8.62
CA VAL A 114 9.32 -9.36 -8.19
C VAL A 114 10.43 -8.38 -7.82
N VAL A 115 10.80 -8.35 -6.55
CA VAL A 115 11.90 -7.53 -6.04
C VAL A 115 13.17 -8.37 -5.96
N LEU A 116 14.21 -7.91 -6.63
CA LEU A 116 15.51 -8.56 -6.72
C LEU A 116 16.57 -7.72 -6.02
N PRO A 117 17.58 -8.34 -5.39
CA PRO A 117 18.82 -7.65 -5.10
C PRO A 117 19.40 -7.04 -6.37
N ALA A 118 19.93 -5.82 -6.27
CA ALA A 118 20.66 -5.20 -7.37
C ALA A 118 21.81 -6.14 -7.79
N PRO A 119 21.94 -6.47 -9.09
CA PRO A 119 22.98 -7.39 -9.55
C PRO A 119 24.37 -6.78 -9.37
N ALA A 120 25.38 -7.65 -9.37
CA ALA A 120 26.77 -7.23 -9.15
C ALA A 120 27.34 -6.41 -10.31
N THR A 121 26.74 -6.50 -11.51
CA THR A 121 27.14 -5.74 -12.69
C THR A 121 25.92 -5.31 -13.49
N ARG A 122 26.00 -4.14 -14.13
CA ARG A 122 24.95 -3.66 -15.04
C ARG A 122 24.66 -4.60 -16.22
N ALA A 123 25.69 -5.23 -16.77
CA ALA A 123 25.53 -6.16 -17.90
C ALA A 123 24.58 -7.33 -17.55
N GLU A 124 24.56 -7.77 -16.29
CA GLU A 124 23.64 -8.78 -15.82
C GLU A 124 22.18 -8.27 -15.81
N ALA A 125 21.94 -7.02 -15.42
CA ALA A 125 20.62 -6.41 -15.46
C ALA A 125 20.11 -6.24 -16.90
N GLU A 126 20.99 -5.85 -17.83
CA GLU A 126 20.67 -5.63 -19.24
C GLU A 126 20.24 -6.91 -19.98
N THR A 127 20.60 -8.08 -19.47
CA THR A 127 20.11 -9.36 -20.01
C THR A 127 18.62 -9.59 -19.77
N LEU A 128 18.01 -8.88 -18.81
CA LEU A 128 16.58 -8.99 -18.49
C LEU A 128 15.72 -8.01 -19.31
N GLY A 129 16.32 -6.96 -19.87
CA GLY A 129 15.66 -5.93 -20.67
C GLY A 129 16.44 -4.62 -20.68
N GLN A 130 15.88 -3.59 -21.32
CA GLN A 130 16.48 -2.26 -21.30
C GLN A 130 16.38 -1.64 -19.90
N VAL A 131 17.53 -1.37 -19.30
CA VAL A 131 17.63 -0.74 -17.98
C VAL A 131 17.73 0.78 -18.15
N PRO A 132 16.73 1.56 -17.71
CA PRO A 132 16.76 3.02 -17.84
C PRO A 132 17.81 3.67 -16.92
N GLY A 133 18.53 4.66 -17.46
CA GLY A 133 19.20 5.72 -16.69
C GLY A 133 20.47 5.39 -15.90
N TRP A 134 21.15 6.46 -15.46
CA TRP A 134 22.44 6.51 -14.76
C TRP A 134 22.31 7.14 -13.35
N GLN A 135 21.11 7.16 -12.78
CA GLN A 135 20.80 8.04 -11.66
C GLN A 135 20.37 7.33 -10.36
N GLY A 136 20.23 6.00 -10.34
CA GLY A 136 19.89 5.26 -9.13
C GLY A 136 20.97 5.26 -8.05
N VAL A 137 20.61 4.69 -6.90
CA VAL A 137 21.53 4.42 -5.78
C VAL A 137 22.18 3.04 -5.92
N GLY A 138 23.15 2.76 -5.06
CA GLY A 138 23.93 1.52 -5.11
C GLY A 138 25.11 1.56 -6.09
N PRO A 139 25.92 0.48 -6.14
CA PRO A 139 27.16 0.46 -6.92
C PRO A 139 26.94 0.64 -8.43
N GLU A 140 25.87 0.04 -8.97
CA GLU A 140 25.56 0.04 -10.42
C GLU A 140 24.45 1.05 -10.81
N ASN A 141 23.95 1.87 -9.87
CA ASN A 141 22.87 2.85 -10.07
C ASN A 141 21.54 2.25 -10.57
N LEU A 142 21.24 1.03 -10.14
CA LEU A 142 20.08 0.25 -10.57
C LEU A 142 18.88 0.38 -9.64
N ASP A 143 19.10 0.78 -8.39
CA ASP A 143 18.04 0.97 -7.42
C ASP A 143 17.49 2.39 -7.57
N LEU A 144 16.30 2.51 -8.15
CA LEU A 144 15.71 3.78 -8.57
C LEU A 144 14.71 4.35 -7.57
N TRP A 145 14.57 3.72 -6.40
CA TRP A 145 13.45 3.99 -5.49
C TRP A 145 13.31 5.46 -5.12
N GLU A 146 14.37 6.11 -4.65
CA GLU A 146 14.33 7.51 -4.20
C GLU A 146 13.82 8.44 -5.29
N ILE A 147 14.29 8.21 -6.53
CA ILE A 147 13.92 9.02 -7.69
C ILE A 147 12.48 8.75 -8.07
N ALA A 148 12.10 7.49 -8.18
CA ALA A 148 10.75 7.08 -8.56
C ALA A 148 9.73 7.54 -7.50
N TRP A 149 10.04 7.38 -6.22
CA TRP A 149 9.22 7.85 -5.10
C TRP A 149 9.05 9.37 -5.13
N ASN A 150 10.11 10.13 -5.36
CA ASN A 150 10.04 11.59 -5.40
C ASN A 150 9.16 12.11 -6.56
N GLN A 151 8.93 11.30 -7.60
CA GLN A 151 8.04 11.63 -8.72
C GLN A 151 6.56 11.33 -8.44
N THR A 152 6.25 10.62 -7.35
CA THR A 152 4.87 10.27 -6.97
C THR A 152 4.09 11.47 -6.41
N GLY A 153 4.78 12.56 -6.05
CA GLY A 153 4.20 13.70 -5.32
C GLY A 153 3.94 13.42 -3.84
N ARG A 154 4.31 12.24 -3.32
CA ARG A 154 4.32 11.94 -1.88
C ARG A 154 5.48 12.66 -1.19
N PRO A 155 5.44 12.80 0.14
CA PRO A 155 6.54 13.43 0.88
C PRO A 155 7.86 12.71 0.57
N PRO A 156 8.93 13.45 0.19
CA PRO A 156 10.19 12.86 -0.19
C PRO A 156 10.75 11.91 0.87
N MET A 157 11.41 10.84 0.43
CA MET A 157 12.01 9.84 1.30
C MET A 157 13.43 9.50 0.85
N LEU A 158 14.30 9.22 1.82
CA LEU A 158 15.70 8.88 1.59
C LEU A 158 16.10 7.70 2.48
N ARG A 159 16.65 6.64 1.88
CA ARG A 159 17.37 5.60 2.62
C ARG A 159 18.78 6.09 2.90
N LEU A 160 19.01 6.56 4.12
CA LEU A 160 20.34 6.87 4.65
C LEU A 160 21.02 5.55 5.06
N HIS A 161 21.45 4.80 4.04
CA HIS A 161 21.96 3.44 4.13
C HIS A 161 23.27 3.29 3.35
N ARG A 162 24.23 2.52 3.88
CA ARG A 162 25.58 2.40 3.29
C ARG A 162 25.57 1.71 1.93
N THR A 163 24.71 0.70 1.70
CA THR A 163 24.61 0.08 0.37
C THR A 163 23.98 1.00 -0.66
N CYS A 164 23.09 1.92 -0.26
CA CYS A 164 22.49 2.91 -1.15
C CYS A 164 23.48 4.03 -1.47
N LEU A 165 24.08 4.64 -0.45
CA LEU A 165 24.83 5.90 -0.59
C LEU A 165 26.36 5.75 -0.53
N GLY A 166 26.87 4.53 -0.31
CA GLY A 166 28.29 4.27 -0.03
C GLY A 166 29.27 4.76 -1.10
N ARG A 167 28.86 4.75 -2.38
CA ARG A 167 29.68 5.25 -3.49
C ARG A 167 30.03 6.73 -3.33
N TRP A 168 29.08 7.53 -2.84
CA TRP A 168 29.27 8.96 -2.61
C TRP A 168 29.94 9.21 -1.26
N ALA A 169 29.72 8.34 -0.27
CA ALA A 169 30.42 8.43 1.02
C ALA A 169 31.94 8.26 0.88
N ALA A 170 32.40 7.54 -0.14
CA ALA A 170 33.83 7.39 -0.44
C ALA A 170 34.50 8.71 -0.85
N VAL A 171 33.75 9.67 -1.40
CA VAL A 171 34.25 10.97 -1.88
C VAL A 171 33.74 12.15 -1.06
N CYS A 172 32.67 11.97 -0.27
CA CYS A 172 32.04 13.00 0.57
C CYS A 172 32.15 12.60 2.07
N PRO A 173 33.17 13.10 2.79
CA PRO A 173 33.35 12.79 4.21
C PRO A 173 32.14 13.13 5.10
N PRO A 174 31.43 14.25 4.91
CA PRO A 174 30.19 14.51 5.66
C PRO A 174 29.12 13.42 5.49
N LEU A 175 29.01 12.83 4.28
CA LEU A 175 28.05 11.75 4.03
C LEU A 175 28.49 10.46 4.72
N ALA A 176 29.79 10.16 4.73
CA ALA A 176 30.33 9.04 5.50
C ALA A 176 30.03 9.17 7.00
N ASN A 177 30.13 10.39 7.55
CA ASN A 177 29.78 10.68 8.94
C ASN A 177 28.27 10.49 9.20
N ALA A 178 27.41 11.00 8.30
CA ALA A 178 25.97 10.84 8.41
C ALA A 178 25.55 9.35 8.39
N LEU A 179 26.15 8.54 7.52
CA LEU A 179 25.92 7.10 7.47
C LEU A 179 26.39 6.39 8.75
N THR A 180 27.55 6.79 9.27
CA THR A 180 28.08 6.21 10.52
C THR A 180 27.16 6.54 11.70
N LEU A 181 26.70 7.79 11.82
CA LEU A 181 25.71 8.18 12.82
C LEU A 181 24.43 7.34 12.70
N ALA A 182 23.90 7.19 11.48
CA ALA A 182 22.72 6.37 11.21
C ALA A 182 22.89 4.89 11.60
N GLU A 183 24.09 4.32 11.44
CA GLU A 183 24.40 2.94 11.82
C GLU A 183 24.55 2.72 13.31
N THR A 184 24.97 3.73 14.07
CA THR A 184 25.15 3.60 15.53
C THR A 184 23.85 3.47 16.30
N GLY A 185 22.73 3.97 15.75
CA GLY A 185 21.42 3.98 16.40
C GLY A 185 21.27 4.95 17.57
N ASP A 186 22.36 5.61 18.02
CA ASP A 186 22.37 6.58 19.11
C ASP A 186 22.47 8.01 18.55
N TRP A 187 21.41 8.45 17.88
CA TRP A 187 21.33 9.75 17.22
C TRP A 187 20.20 10.60 17.82
N THR A 188 20.40 11.90 17.84
CA THR A 188 19.34 12.88 18.09
C THR A 188 18.87 13.53 16.78
N ALA A 189 17.64 14.03 16.77
CA ALA A 189 17.10 14.71 15.58
C ALA A 189 17.95 15.92 15.16
N ASP A 190 18.58 16.60 16.12
CA ASP A 190 19.44 17.75 15.83
C ASP A 190 20.80 17.33 15.26
N GLU A 191 21.45 16.29 15.81
CA GLU A 191 22.70 15.74 15.23
C GLU A 191 22.50 15.24 13.80
N LEU A 192 21.37 14.58 13.54
CA LEU A 192 21.04 14.10 12.21
C LEU A 192 20.78 15.26 11.23
N ARG A 193 20.09 16.33 11.67
CA ARG A 193 19.92 17.54 10.85
C ARG A 193 21.24 18.22 10.56
N ASP A 194 22.12 18.33 11.54
CA ASP A 194 23.45 18.91 11.38
C ASP A 194 24.30 18.09 10.40
N ALA A 195 24.25 16.76 10.49
CA ALA A 195 24.91 15.86 9.55
C ALA A 195 24.38 16.06 8.11
N LEU A 196 23.07 16.11 7.91
CA LEU A 196 22.46 16.35 6.58
C LEU A 196 22.81 17.75 6.05
N ALA A 197 22.82 18.78 6.92
CA ALA A 197 23.23 20.13 6.55
C ALA A 197 24.70 20.18 6.11
N ALA A 198 25.58 19.43 6.79
CA ALA A 198 26.99 19.30 6.41
C ALA A 198 27.13 18.63 5.03
N VAL A 199 26.34 17.59 4.73
CA VAL A 199 26.33 16.97 3.39
C VAL A 199 25.82 17.94 2.33
N ARG A 200 24.73 18.67 2.60
CA ARG A 200 24.16 19.64 1.67
C ARG A 200 25.13 20.77 1.34
N ASN A 201 25.90 21.23 2.33
CA ASN A 201 26.82 22.36 2.17
C ASN A 201 28.20 21.93 1.67
N TRP A 202 28.46 20.62 1.55
CA TRP A 202 29.74 20.10 1.12
C TRP A 202 29.99 20.39 -0.38
N GLN A 203 31.23 20.78 -0.67
CA GLN A 203 31.79 20.93 -2.00
C GLN A 203 33.12 20.15 -2.06
N PRO A 204 33.46 19.55 -3.21
CA PRO A 204 34.73 18.88 -3.39
C PRO A 204 35.89 19.87 -3.18
N GLU A 205 36.90 19.47 -2.41
CA GLU A 205 38.10 20.28 -2.19
C GLU A 205 39.01 20.29 -3.43
N GLU A 206 39.00 19.20 -4.18
CA GLU A 206 39.77 19.06 -5.42
C GLU A 206 38.93 19.48 -6.64
N PRO A 207 39.47 20.31 -7.56
CA PRO A 207 38.74 20.80 -8.73
C PRO A 207 38.21 19.72 -9.68
N ASP A 208 38.87 18.56 -9.71
CA ASP A 208 38.55 17.45 -10.62
C ASP A 208 37.62 16.40 -9.97
N SER A 209 37.25 16.56 -8.69
CA SER A 209 36.33 15.65 -8.01
C SER A 209 34.88 15.98 -8.37
N GLU A 210 34.11 14.96 -8.74
CA GLU A 210 32.69 15.14 -9.04
C GLU A 210 31.89 15.48 -7.76
N PRO A 211 31.06 16.54 -7.77
CA PRO A 211 30.18 16.85 -6.67
C PRO A 211 29.07 15.79 -6.53
N LEU A 212 28.37 15.82 -5.39
CA LEU A 212 27.14 15.05 -5.24
C LEU A 212 26.12 15.44 -6.34
N PRO A 213 25.40 14.48 -6.93
CA PRO A 213 24.36 14.75 -7.91
C PRO A 213 23.30 15.72 -7.38
N ASP A 214 22.84 16.63 -8.23
CA ASP A 214 21.87 17.66 -7.84
C ASP A 214 20.57 17.07 -7.30
N TRP A 215 20.09 15.96 -7.88
CA TRP A 215 18.89 15.27 -7.41
C TRP A 215 19.05 14.76 -5.96
N LEU A 216 20.24 14.25 -5.61
CA LEU A 216 20.52 13.73 -4.27
C LEU A 216 20.65 14.89 -3.27
N ARG A 217 21.32 15.99 -3.66
CA ARG A 217 21.41 17.19 -2.84
C ARG A 217 20.03 17.79 -2.56
N GLY A 218 19.19 17.90 -3.59
CA GLY A 218 17.81 18.36 -3.46
C GLY A 218 16.95 17.45 -2.59
N LEU A 219 17.14 16.12 -2.70
CA LEU A 219 16.46 15.16 -1.84
C LEU A 219 16.89 15.28 -0.38
N ILE A 220 18.19 15.40 -0.10
CA ILE A 220 18.74 15.62 1.25
C ILE A 220 18.19 16.91 1.86
N GLU A 221 18.09 17.97 1.07
CA GLU A 221 17.48 19.23 1.51
C GLU A 221 16.00 19.05 1.84
N ALA A 222 15.24 18.34 1.00
CA ALA A 222 13.81 18.11 1.22
C ALA A 222 13.54 17.26 2.47
N VAL A 223 14.32 16.20 2.71
CA VAL A 223 14.14 15.33 3.88
C VAL A 223 14.67 15.94 5.18
N ALA A 224 15.46 17.02 5.13
CA ALA A 224 16.01 17.66 6.33
C ALA A 224 14.92 18.24 7.26
N ASP A 225 13.75 18.61 6.72
CA ASP A 225 12.57 18.94 7.54
C ASP A 225 11.77 17.68 7.90
N PHE A 226 12.33 16.88 8.79
CA PHE A 226 11.66 15.71 9.38
C PHE A 226 11.32 15.95 10.86
N ARG A 227 10.30 15.23 11.36
CA ARG A 227 10.07 15.06 12.81
C ARG A 227 10.71 13.75 13.25
N ALA A 228 11.08 13.61 14.52
CA ALA A 228 11.69 12.37 15.03
C ALA A 228 10.84 11.11 14.71
N LYS A 229 9.50 11.24 14.67
CA LYS A 229 8.57 10.17 14.29
C LYS A 229 8.50 9.83 12.79
N ASP A 230 9.16 10.62 11.95
CA ASP A 230 9.26 10.40 10.49
C ASP A 230 10.61 9.74 10.11
N VAL A 231 11.38 9.30 11.10
CA VAL A 231 12.59 8.50 10.93
C VAL A 231 12.28 7.07 11.35
N ALA A 232 12.58 6.10 10.49
CA ALA A 232 12.48 4.67 10.79
C ALA A 232 13.86 4.03 10.71
N GLU A 233 14.10 3.03 11.55
CA GLU A 233 15.31 2.20 11.46
C GLU A 233 15.22 1.25 10.27
N HIS A 234 16.31 1.15 9.52
CA HIS A 234 16.45 0.15 8.48
C HIS A 234 17.01 -1.14 9.08
N THR A 235 16.35 -2.28 8.87
CA THR A 235 16.72 -3.55 9.51
C THR A 235 18.09 -4.09 9.08
N GLY A 236 18.58 -3.67 7.92
CA GLY A 236 19.96 -3.89 7.44
C GLY A 236 21.02 -2.91 8.01
N GLY A 237 20.65 -2.04 8.95
CA GLY A 237 21.46 -0.94 9.49
C GLY A 237 21.15 0.40 8.81
N GLY A 238 21.31 1.53 9.50
CA GLY A 238 21.00 2.86 8.93
C GLY A 238 19.54 3.29 9.11
N LEU A 239 19.13 4.35 8.41
CA LEU A 239 17.85 5.02 8.65
C LEU A 239 17.07 5.28 7.36
N ILE A 240 15.76 5.33 7.48
CA ILE A 240 14.83 5.80 6.44
C ILE A 240 14.26 7.12 6.91
N LEU A 241 14.56 8.19 6.17
CA LEU A 241 14.12 9.54 6.47
C LEU A 241 12.95 9.89 5.58
N ARG A 242 11.89 10.44 6.17
CA ARG A 242 10.74 10.96 5.45
C ARG A 242 10.55 12.44 5.75
N ALA A 243 10.46 13.24 4.69
CA ALA A 243 10.13 14.64 4.78
C ALA A 243 8.72 14.83 5.37
N ARG A 244 8.50 15.98 5.99
CA ARG A 244 7.16 16.38 6.42
C ARG A 244 6.22 16.47 5.21
N PRO A 245 4.94 16.03 5.33
CA PRO A 245 4.00 16.15 4.24
C PRO A 245 3.73 17.60 3.84
N SER A 246 3.87 17.91 2.54
CA SER A 246 3.25 19.08 1.92
C SER A 246 1.76 18.81 1.67
N GLN A 247 0.92 19.86 1.71
CA GLN A 247 -0.54 19.73 1.61
C GLN A 247 -1.05 19.15 0.28
N GLU A 248 -0.22 19.07 -0.76
CA GLU A 248 -0.57 18.49 -2.06
C GLU A 248 0.17 17.16 -2.22
N VAL A 249 -0.53 16.05 -1.98
CA VAL A 249 -0.02 14.70 -2.27
C VAL A 249 -0.67 14.24 -3.57
N ALA A 250 0.13 13.97 -4.60
CA ALA A 250 -0.37 13.30 -5.80
C ALA A 250 -0.51 11.79 -5.53
N ASP A 251 -1.52 11.20 -6.16
CA ASP A 251 -2.01 9.87 -5.83
C ASP A 251 -1.34 8.81 -6.73
N GLU A 252 -0.36 8.09 -6.17
CA GLU A 252 0.19 6.90 -6.80
C GLU A 252 -0.52 5.65 -6.28
N THR A 253 -0.99 4.80 -7.21
CA THR A 253 -1.66 3.54 -6.89
C THR A 253 -0.65 2.48 -6.42
N ASP A 254 -0.68 2.16 -5.12
CA ASP A 254 -0.03 0.94 -4.61
C ASP A 254 -0.94 -0.26 -4.93
N PHE A 255 -0.60 -1.02 -5.98
CA PHE A 255 -1.41 -2.13 -6.51
C PHE A 255 -1.68 -3.24 -5.47
N PHE A 256 -0.88 -3.32 -4.41
CA PHE A 256 -0.98 -4.36 -3.38
C PHE A 256 -1.08 -3.79 -1.96
N ALA A 257 -1.29 -2.48 -1.80
CA ALA A 257 -1.70 -1.93 -0.52
C ALA A 257 -3.08 -2.50 -0.18
N ASP A 258 -3.11 -3.51 0.69
CA ASP A 258 -4.26 -3.68 1.56
C ASP A 258 -4.25 -2.44 2.47
N GLU A 259 -5.05 -1.44 2.11
CA GLU A 259 -5.08 -0.08 2.70
C GLU A 259 -5.44 -0.04 4.19
N ASP A 260 -5.63 -1.21 4.81
CA ASP A 260 -6.01 -1.37 6.21
C ASP A 260 -4.87 -1.82 7.14
N ASP A 261 -3.71 -2.24 6.63
CA ASP A 261 -2.58 -2.54 7.51
C ASP A 261 -1.82 -1.28 7.94
N ILE A 262 -2.16 -0.16 7.32
CA ILE A 262 -1.74 1.19 7.68
C ILE A 262 -2.98 2.05 7.47
N PRO A 263 -3.54 2.73 8.50
CA PRO A 263 -4.63 3.72 8.31
C PRO A 263 -4.33 4.63 7.12
N THR A 264 -5.23 5.38 6.48
CA THR A 264 -4.80 6.34 5.43
C THR A 264 -4.16 7.59 6.07
N GLU A 265 -3.08 8.18 5.51
CA GLU A 265 -2.47 9.39 6.12
C GLU A 265 -3.35 10.55 5.77
N ALA A 266 -3.95 11.18 6.78
CA ALA A 266 -4.46 12.53 6.64
C ALA A 266 -3.48 13.47 7.33
N PRO A 267 -3.20 14.66 6.75
CA PRO A 267 -2.36 15.66 7.41
C PRO A 267 -2.96 16.11 8.75
N ASP A 268 -4.28 16.07 8.86
CA ASP A 268 -5.06 16.41 10.05
C ASP A 268 -5.99 15.28 10.50
N ARG A 269 -6.48 15.37 11.74
CA ARG A 269 -7.51 14.47 12.27
C ARG A 269 -8.84 14.73 11.55
N VAL A 270 -9.41 13.70 10.93
CA VAL A 270 -10.71 13.77 10.24
C VAL A 270 -11.75 13.06 11.09
N SER A 271 -12.88 13.73 11.36
CA SER A 271 -13.98 13.14 12.13
C SER A 271 -14.68 12.06 11.30
N LEU A 272 -15.21 11.04 12.00
CA LEU A 272 -15.92 9.94 11.36
C LEU A 272 -17.19 10.38 10.62
N ASP A 273 -17.91 11.36 11.19
CA ASP A 273 -19.17 11.85 10.62
C ASP A 273 -18.93 12.69 9.36
N ASP A 274 -17.92 13.59 9.39
CA ASP A 274 -17.56 14.40 8.22
C ASP A 274 -17.08 13.51 7.07
N HIS A 275 -16.22 12.54 7.36
CA HIS A 275 -15.73 11.59 6.35
C HIS A 275 -16.88 10.80 5.73
N SER A 276 -17.74 10.21 6.56
CA SER A 276 -18.86 9.40 6.07
C SER A 276 -19.85 10.23 5.25
N ALA A 277 -20.08 11.50 5.61
CA ALA A 277 -20.93 12.40 4.84
C ALA A 277 -20.32 12.76 3.47
N GLN A 278 -19.00 12.97 3.40
CA GLN A 278 -18.30 13.21 2.14
C GLN A 278 -18.34 11.98 1.22
N VAL A 279 -18.02 10.80 1.76
CA VAL A 279 -18.08 9.53 1.02
C VAL A 279 -19.49 9.30 0.47
N ALA A 280 -20.52 9.50 1.28
CA ALA A 280 -21.91 9.35 0.86
C ALA A 280 -22.27 10.26 -0.33
N ASN A 281 -21.90 11.54 -0.26
CA ASN A 281 -22.18 12.51 -1.32
C ASN A 281 -21.45 12.16 -2.64
N ILE A 282 -20.18 11.78 -2.55
CA ILE A 282 -19.39 11.38 -3.72
C ILE A 282 -19.94 10.08 -4.31
N ALA A 283 -20.24 9.08 -3.47
CA ALA A 283 -20.81 7.81 -3.90
C ALA A 283 -22.14 8.00 -4.62
N ALA A 284 -23.02 8.87 -4.11
CA ALA A 284 -24.27 9.24 -4.76
C ALA A 284 -24.04 9.89 -6.13
N THR A 285 -23.10 10.85 -6.20
CA THR A 285 -22.76 11.56 -7.44
C THR A 285 -22.23 10.59 -8.51
N LEU A 286 -21.30 9.72 -8.13
CA LEU A 286 -20.75 8.69 -9.01
C LEU A 286 -21.83 7.69 -9.44
N ALA A 287 -22.65 7.21 -8.50
CA ALA A 287 -23.75 6.29 -8.79
C ALA A 287 -24.74 6.87 -9.81
N ARG A 288 -25.12 8.15 -9.64
CA ARG A 288 -26.02 8.84 -10.57
C ARG A 288 -25.43 8.91 -11.97
N ALA A 289 -24.14 9.25 -12.08
CA ALA A 289 -23.45 9.37 -13.37
C ALA A 289 -23.22 8.01 -14.05
N CYS A 290 -22.91 6.98 -13.26
CA CYS A 290 -22.44 5.68 -13.75
C CYS A 290 -23.54 4.63 -13.93
N LEU A 291 -24.57 4.66 -13.08
CA LEU A 291 -25.61 3.62 -13.02
C LEU A 291 -26.97 4.14 -13.49
N GLY A 292 -27.25 5.43 -13.29
CA GLY A 292 -28.48 6.09 -13.75
C GLY A 292 -29.77 5.57 -13.10
N GLN A 293 -29.67 4.88 -11.95
CA GLN A 293 -30.80 4.34 -11.20
C GLN A 293 -30.93 4.98 -9.82
N ASP A 294 -32.08 5.59 -9.54
CA ASP A 294 -32.35 6.29 -8.27
C ASP A 294 -32.18 5.40 -7.03
N VAL A 295 -32.53 4.11 -7.13
CA VAL A 295 -32.40 3.15 -6.03
C VAL A 295 -30.93 2.89 -5.71
N GLU A 296 -30.07 2.71 -6.71
CA GLU A 296 -28.66 2.41 -6.50
C GLU A 296 -27.90 3.63 -5.98
N GLU A 297 -28.28 4.82 -6.44
CA GLU A 297 -27.81 6.08 -5.86
C GLU A 297 -28.12 6.15 -4.36
N CYS A 298 -29.37 5.89 -3.97
CA CYS A 298 -29.78 5.91 -2.57
C CYS A 298 -29.03 4.86 -1.73
N LEU A 299 -28.82 3.65 -2.26
CA LEU A 299 -28.10 2.60 -1.57
C LEU A 299 -26.60 2.91 -1.41
N LEU A 300 -25.97 3.54 -2.41
CA LEU A 300 -24.55 3.93 -2.36
C LEU A 300 -24.33 5.13 -1.44
N ASP A 301 -25.21 6.13 -1.43
CA ASP A 301 -25.23 7.19 -0.41
C ASP A 301 -25.30 6.58 0.99
N ARG A 302 -26.24 5.65 1.20
CA ARG A 302 -26.43 5.04 2.50
C ARG A 302 -25.26 4.15 2.90
N ALA A 303 -24.69 3.40 1.96
CA ALA A 303 -23.50 2.60 2.20
C ALA A 303 -22.31 3.50 2.58
N GLY A 304 -22.12 4.64 1.90
CA GLY A 304 -21.11 5.64 2.25
C GLY A 304 -21.27 6.17 3.68
N LYS A 305 -22.50 6.39 4.15
CA LYS A 305 -22.78 6.80 5.54
C LYS A 305 -22.38 5.76 6.59
N TRP A 306 -22.37 4.48 6.24
CA TRP A 306 -22.23 3.36 7.19
C TRP A 306 -20.97 2.53 7.00
N HIS A 307 -20.22 2.70 5.90
CA HIS A 307 -19.06 1.86 5.56
C HIS A 307 -18.04 1.78 6.69
N ASP A 308 -17.89 2.89 7.42
CA ASP A 308 -16.88 3.10 8.45
C ASP A 308 -17.43 3.04 9.89
N ALA A 309 -18.71 2.68 10.08
CA ALA A 309 -19.34 2.65 11.41
C ALA A 309 -18.63 1.73 12.42
N GLY A 310 -17.97 0.68 11.95
CA GLY A 310 -17.17 -0.23 12.78
C GLY A 310 -15.90 0.40 13.34
N LYS A 311 -15.45 1.55 12.84
CA LYS A 311 -14.37 2.33 13.45
C LYS A 311 -14.76 2.87 14.84
N LEU A 312 -16.04 2.82 15.21
CA LEU A 312 -16.52 3.14 16.57
C LEU A 312 -16.14 2.10 17.63
N ASP A 313 -15.53 0.97 17.27
CA ASP A 313 -14.95 0.06 18.29
C ASP A 313 -13.85 0.82 19.06
N PRO A 314 -13.94 0.91 20.40
CA PRO A 314 -13.00 1.71 21.19
C PRO A 314 -11.55 1.23 21.05
N ARG A 315 -11.34 -0.05 20.77
CA ARG A 315 -10.00 -0.62 20.55
C ARG A 315 -9.45 -0.18 19.19
N PHE A 316 -10.31 -0.07 18.18
CA PHE A 316 -9.95 0.46 16.88
C PHE A 316 -9.64 1.97 16.95
N GLN A 317 -10.41 2.74 17.72
CA GLN A 317 -10.10 4.15 17.98
C GLN A 317 -8.76 4.32 18.71
N ALA A 318 -8.44 3.49 19.70
CA ALA A 318 -7.14 3.50 20.37
C ALA A 318 -6.00 3.17 19.39
N PHE A 319 -6.21 2.19 18.51
CA PHE A 319 -5.25 1.84 17.45
C PHE A 319 -5.01 3.02 16.49
N LEU A 320 -6.06 3.70 16.02
CA LEU A 320 -5.96 4.89 15.17
C LEU A 320 -5.22 6.05 15.85
N ARG A 321 -5.30 6.16 17.18
CA ARG A 321 -4.64 7.20 17.98
C ARG A 321 -3.24 6.79 18.45
N GLY A 322 -2.61 5.80 17.82
CA GLY A 322 -1.26 5.36 18.15
C GLY A 322 -1.13 4.74 19.55
N GLY A 323 -2.21 4.17 20.09
CA GLY A 323 -2.24 3.55 21.42
C GLY A 323 -2.57 4.51 22.57
N ALA A 324 -2.90 5.77 22.28
CA ALA A 324 -3.39 6.70 23.29
C ALA A 324 -4.78 6.28 23.79
N PRO A 325 -5.03 6.26 25.12
CA PRO A 325 -6.35 6.00 25.66
C PRO A 325 -7.36 7.07 25.22
N ASP A 326 -8.64 6.67 25.20
CA ASP A 326 -9.83 7.42 24.77
C ASP A 326 -9.67 8.93 25.05
N ALA A 327 -9.30 9.70 24.03
CA ALA A 327 -9.22 11.15 24.13
C ALA A 327 -10.64 11.72 23.99
N ASP A 328 -10.99 12.76 24.76
CA ASP A 328 -12.30 13.45 24.78
C ASP A 328 -12.71 14.13 23.44
N GLY A 329 -12.21 13.65 22.30
CA GLY A 329 -12.52 14.15 20.97
C GLY A 329 -13.51 13.26 20.20
N PRO A 330 -14.08 13.77 19.10
CA PRO A 330 -14.96 12.98 18.25
C PRO A 330 -14.26 11.72 17.73
N PRO A 331 -15.01 10.64 17.44
CA PRO A 331 -14.47 9.47 16.75
C PRO A 331 -13.79 9.88 15.46
N LEU A 332 -12.61 9.32 15.22
CA LEU A 332 -11.82 9.63 14.04
C LEU A 332 -12.09 8.59 12.95
N ALA A 333 -12.23 9.08 11.71
CA ALA A 333 -12.04 8.25 10.52
C ALA A 333 -10.54 8.04 10.25
N LYS A 334 -9.73 9.07 10.50
CA LYS A 334 -8.29 9.11 10.18
C LYS A 334 -7.48 9.89 11.22
N SER A 335 -6.20 9.52 11.34
CA SER A 335 -5.25 10.12 12.28
C SER A 335 -3.86 10.23 11.66
N PRO A 336 -3.08 11.27 12.02
CA PRO A 336 -1.68 11.41 11.58
C PRO A 336 -0.72 10.48 12.33
N ASP A 337 -1.17 9.83 13.42
CA ASP A 337 -0.32 9.06 14.34
C ASP A 337 -0.39 7.56 14.06
N LYS A 338 0.25 7.13 12.96
CA LYS A 338 0.26 5.73 12.54
C LYS A 338 1.50 4.97 13.00
N PRO A 339 1.40 3.63 13.15
CA PRO A 339 2.57 2.80 13.24
C PRO A 339 3.43 2.91 11.98
N ARG A 340 4.75 3.04 12.16
CA ARG A 340 5.75 3.15 11.08
C ARG A 340 6.42 1.81 10.75
N SER A 341 6.35 0.84 11.67
CA SER A 341 6.88 -0.51 11.48
C SER A 341 5.83 -1.58 11.80
N CYS A 342 6.11 -2.79 11.33
CA CYS A 342 5.25 -3.94 11.58
C CYS A 342 5.15 -4.26 13.07
N GLU A 343 6.28 -4.19 13.77
CA GLU A 343 6.38 -4.42 15.21
C GLU A 343 5.59 -3.37 15.99
N GLN A 344 5.74 -2.09 15.63
CA GLN A 344 4.99 -1.01 16.29
C GLN A 344 3.48 -1.18 16.10
N ALA A 345 3.04 -1.58 14.90
CA ALA A 345 1.62 -1.84 14.63
C ALA A 345 1.09 -2.98 15.51
N ARG A 346 1.84 -4.09 15.60
CA ARG A 346 1.49 -5.24 16.44
C ARG A 346 1.44 -4.86 17.92
N ALA A 347 2.41 -4.07 18.40
CA ALA A 347 2.48 -3.62 19.77
C ALA A 347 1.28 -2.72 20.14
N ILE A 348 0.96 -1.72 19.30
CA ILE A 348 -0.20 -0.83 19.52
C ILE A 348 -1.50 -1.63 19.47
N ARG A 349 -1.64 -2.56 18.52
CA ARG A 349 -2.81 -3.42 18.37
C ARG A 349 -3.03 -4.29 19.61
N ALA A 350 -1.97 -4.95 20.08
CA ALA A 350 -1.99 -5.78 21.27
C ALA A 350 -2.31 -4.95 22.52
N ALA A 351 -1.71 -3.77 22.67
CA ALA A 351 -1.97 -2.86 23.79
C ALA A 351 -3.43 -2.34 23.80
N ALA A 352 -4.01 -2.11 22.62
CA ALA A 352 -5.42 -1.74 22.47
C ALA A 352 -6.38 -2.93 22.70
N GLY A 353 -5.87 -4.17 22.77
CA GLY A 353 -6.69 -5.38 22.84
C GLY A 353 -7.50 -5.66 21.58
N LEU A 354 -7.11 -5.06 20.43
CA LEU A 354 -7.79 -5.25 19.16
C LEU A 354 -7.41 -6.64 18.59
N PRO A 355 -8.37 -7.53 18.31
CA PRO A 355 -8.06 -8.88 17.82
C PRO A 355 -7.26 -8.87 16.52
N GLU A 356 -6.46 -9.91 16.32
CA GLU A 356 -5.89 -10.23 15.01
C GLU A 356 -7.02 -10.37 13.98
N ASP A 357 -6.77 -9.94 12.75
CA ASP A 357 -7.75 -9.94 11.66
C ASP A 357 -9.05 -9.17 11.94
N PHE A 358 -9.14 -8.36 12.99
CA PHE A 358 -10.26 -7.44 13.15
C PHE A 358 -10.35 -6.48 11.95
N ARG A 359 -11.54 -6.42 11.37
CA ARG A 359 -11.91 -5.67 10.17
C ARG A 359 -13.07 -4.73 10.51
N HIS A 360 -12.88 -3.42 10.36
CA HIS A 360 -13.89 -2.44 10.76
C HIS A 360 -15.12 -2.52 9.84
N GLU A 361 -14.95 -2.82 8.56
CA GLU A 361 -16.01 -3.01 7.57
C GLU A 361 -16.96 -4.17 7.90
N MET A 362 -16.46 -5.20 8.58
CA MET A 362 -17.28 -6.33 9.03
C MET A 362 -18.18 -5.92 10.19
N LEU A 363 -17.65 -5.14 11.13
CA LEU A 363 -18.46 -4.56 12.19
C LEU A 363 -19.43 -3.51 11.65
N SER A 364 -19.01 -2.69 10.69
CA SER A 364 -19.88 -1.73 9.99
C SER A 364 -21.10 -2.43 9.38
N ALA A 365 -20.90 -3.56 8.68
CA ALA A 365 -21.98 -4.33 8.09
C ALA A 365 -22.93 -4.89 9.15
N GLN A 366 -22.41 -5.40 10.28
CA GLN A 366 -23.24 -5.90 11.40
C GLN A 366 -24.05 -4.77 12.07
N LEU A 367 -23.46 -3.59 12.26
CA LEU A 367 -24.14 -2.42 12.81
C LEU A 367 -25.23 -1.90 11.85
N ALA A 368 -24.88 -1.78 10.57
CA ALA A 368 -25.79 -1.35 9.52
C ALA A 368 -26.94 -2.36 9.31
N GLU A 369 -26.70 -3.65 9.47
CA GLU A 369 -27.76 -4.66 9.40
C GLU A 369 -28.81 -4.48 10.51
N ARG A 370 -28.35 -4.15 11.72
CA ARG A 370 -29.22 -4.01 12.89
C ARG A 370 -29.95 -2.67 12.95
N LEU A 371 -29.29 -1.58 12.53
CA LEU A 371 -29.76 -0.21 12.74
C LEU A 371 -30.15 0.48 11.42
N ALA A 372 -29.39 0.21 10.36
CA ALA A 372 -29.57 0.64 8.99
C ALA A 372 -30.75 -0.04 8.26
N ALA A 373 -30.69 -1.37 8.15
CA ALA A 373 -31.30 -2.16 7.08
C ALA A 373 -32.78 -2.52 7.26
N THR A 374 -33.45 -2.00 8.30
CA THR A 374 -34.79 -2.47 8.69
C THR A 374 -35.91 -2.06 7.74
N ASP A 375 -35.71 -0.99 6.96
CA ASP A 375 -36.66 -0.42 6.02
C ASP A 375 -36.43 -0.85 4.56
N LEU A 376 -35.33 -1.59 4.29
CA LEU A 376 -34.97 -2.02 2.94
C LEU A 376 -35.70 -3.31 2.52
N THR A 377 -35.95 -3.43 1.22
CA THR A 377 -36.33 -4.71 0.61
C THR A 377 -35.22 -5.76 0.82
N PRO A 378 -35.52 -7.06 0.79
CA PRO A 378 -34.48 -8.09 0.89
C PRO A 378 -33.36 -7.92 -0.14
N GLU A 379 -33.71 -7.57 -1.38
CA GLU A 379 -32.78 -7.38 -2.49
C GLU A 379 -31.87 -6.15 -2.29
N ASP A 380 -32.42 -5.05 -1.80
CA ASP A 380 -31.67 -3.81 -1.56
C ASP A 380 -30.84 -3.91 -0.28
N ARG A 381 -31.34 -4.60 0.74
CA ARG A 381 -30.60 -4.95 1.95
C ARG A 381 -29.34 -5.75 1.62
N ASP A 382 -29.44 -6.73 0.74
CA ASP A 382 -28.29 -7.51 0.30
C ASP A 382 -27.24 -6.61 -0.36
N LEU A 383 -27.62 -5.75 -1.31
CA LEU A 383 -26.64 -4.86 -1.95
C LEU A 383 -26.03 -3.86 -0.95
N PHE A 384 -26.85 -3.22 -0.12
CA PHE A 384 -26.42 -2.26 0.91
C PHE A 384 -25.36 -2.85 1.86
N LEU A 385 -25.65 -4.02 2.43
CA LEU A 385 -24.74 -4.67 3.39
C LEU A 385 -23.49 -5.24 2.71
N HIS A 386 -23.59 -5.65 1.44
CA HIS A 386 -22.44 -6.12 0.68
C HIS A 386 -21.46 -5.00 0.37
N LEU A 387 -21.97 -3.85 -0.08
CA LEU A 387 -21.14 -2.67 -0.37
C LEU A 387 -20.34 -2.25 0.87
N ILE A 388 -20.99 -2.23 2.04
CA ILE A 388 -20.32 -1.95 3.31
C ILE A 388 -19.27 -3.02 3.64
N ALA A 389 -19.61 -4.31 3.56
CA ALA A 389 -18.68 -5.37 3.97
C ALA A 389 -17.47 -5.55 3.03
N SER A 390 -17.61 -5.16 1.76
CA SER A 390 -16.62 -5.44 0.71
C SER A 390 -15.78 -4.23 0.29
N HIS A 391 -15.95 -3.07 0.94
CA HIS A 391 -15.24 -1.85 0.52
C HIS A 391 -13.71 -1.96 0.65
N HIS A 392 -13.18 -2.88 1.49
CA HIS A 392 -11.74 -3.21 1.53
C HIS A 392 -11.37 -4.50 0.79
N GLY A 393 -12.25 -5.02 -0.07
CA GLY A 393 -11.99 -6.18 -0.92
C GLY A 393 -12.24 -7.55 -0.30
N TYR A 394 -12.47 -7.63 1.02
CA TYR A 394 -12.99 -8.83 1.69
C TYR A 394 -14.49 -9.04 1.41
N ALA A 395 -15.10 -10.07 2.03
CA ALA A 395 -16.49 -10.45 1.79
C ALA A 395 -16.78 -10.89 0.33
N ARG A 396 -15.75 -11.38 -0.37
CA ARG A 396 -15.83 -11.86 -1.77
C ARG A 396 -15.31 -13.31 -1.91
N PRO A 397 -15.95 -14.32 -1.30
CA PRO A 397 -17.17 -14.25 -0.48
C PRO A 397 -16.92 -14.22 1.04
N PHE A 398 -15.67 -14.42 1.50
CA PHE A 398 -15.38 -14.67 2.90
C PHE A 398 -14.74 -13.48 3.61
N ALA A 399 -15.00 -13.36 4.91
CA ALA A 399 -14.30 -12.46 5.81
C ALA A 399 -13.13 -13.19 6.49
N PRO A 400 -12.05 -12.47 6.89
CA PRO A 400 -10.98 -13.03 7.70
C PRO A 400 -11.48 -13.59 9.04
N VAL A 401 -10.81 -14.62 9.55
CA VAL A 401 -11.18 -15.25 10.83
C VAL A 401 -10.72 -14.38 11.99
N CYS A 402 -11.63 -13.55 12.49
CA CYS A 402 -11.40 -12.74 13.70
C CYS A 402 -12.11 -13.37 14.92
N LEU A 403 -11.32 -13.89 15.86
CA LEU A 403 -11.83 -14.43 17.13
C LEU A 403 -11.85 -13.34 18.21
N ASP A 404 -13.05 -12.98 18.67
CA ASP A 404 -13.26 -11.94 19.69
C ASP A 404 -14.25 -12.41 20.75
N GLU A 405 -13.74 -12.99 21.83
CA GLU A 405 -14.55 -13.53 22.94
C GLU A 405 -15.14 -12.41 23.82
N ASN A 406 -14.51 -11.24 23.82
CA ASN A 406 -14.82 -10.15 24.73
C ASN A 406 -14.97 -8.81 23.98
N PRO A 407 -15.92 -8.71 23.03
CA PRO A 407 -16.14 -7.47 22.31
C PRO A 407 -16.63 -6.39 23.30
N PRO A 408 -16.04 -5.19 23.30
CA PRO A 408 -16.50 -4.08 24.12
C PRO A 408 -17.82 -3.53 23.57
N HIS A 409 -18.46 -2.69 24.38
CA HIS A 409 -19.59 -1.87 23.92
C HIS A 409 -19.16 -0.95 22.78
N VAL A 410 -20.12 -0.54 21.96
CA VAL A 410 -19.92 0.45 20.90
C VAL A 410 -20.89 1.60 21.15
N ARG A 411 -20.37 2.84 21.15
CA ARG A 411 -21.13 4.05 21.36
C ARG A 411 -20.69 5.13 20.37
N GLY A 412 -21.64 5.83 19.78
CA GLY A 412 -21.36 6.94 18.89
C GLY A 412 -22.62 7.46 18.20
N GLN A 413 -22.43 8.43 17.32
CA GLN A 413 -23.48 8.92 16.44
C GLN A 413 -22.90 8.98 15.04
N LEU A 414 -23.66 8.49 14.06
CA LEU A 414 -23.26 8.50 12.66
C LEU A 414 -24.49 8.67 11.79
N ALA A 415 -24.43 9.56 10.80
CA ALA A 415 -25.53 9.81 9.86
C ALA A 415 -26.88 10.12 10.56
N GLY A 416 -26.81 10.87 11.67
CA GLY A 416 -27.98 11.21 12.49
C GLY A 416 -28.55 10.07 13.34
N VAL A 417 -27.97 8.87 13.29
CA VAL A 417 -28.41 7.70 14.06
C VAL A 417 -27.49 7.48 15.26
N ALA A 418 -28.09 7.36 16.45
CA ALA A 418 -27.35 6.98 17.66
C ALA A 418 -27.02 5.47 17.60
N ILE A 419 -25.74 5.14 17.64
CA ILE A 419 -25.23 3.77 17.66
C ILE A 419 -24.86 3.46 19.10
N VAL A 420 -25.68 2.66 19.79
CA VAL A 420 -25.45 2.24 21.18
C VAL A 420 -25.72 0.75 21.28
N LEU A 421 -24.65 -0.03 21.36
CA LEU A 421 -24.71 -1.46 21.63
C LEU A 421 -23.90 -1.78 22.90
N ASP A 422 -24.56 -2.37 23.89
CA ASP A 422 -23.87 -2.90 25.06
C ASP A 422 -23.09 -4.19 24.74
N VAL A 423 -22.29 -4.67 25.70
CA VAL A 423 -21.46 -5.88 25.55
C VAL A 423 -22.32 -7.12 25.22
N GLY A 424 -23.50 -7.25 25.81
CA GLY A 424 -24.41 -8.38 25.56
C GLY A 424 -24.94 -8.34 24.13
N GLN A 425 -25.37 -7.17 23.67
CA GLN A 425 -25.84 -6.94 22.31
C GLN A 425 -24.74 -7.14 21.26
N ARG A 426 -23.48 -6.77 21.57
CA ARG A 426 -22.30 -7.03 20.74
C ARG A 426 -22.02 -8.52 20.60
N ARG A 427 -22.09 -9.28 21.69
CA ARG A 427 -21.91 -10.75 21.70
C ARG A 427 -22.99 -11.51 20.93
N GLN A 428 -24.17 -10.92 20.74
CA GLN A 428 -25.27 -11.52 19.98
C GLN A 428 -25.11 -11.34 18.46
N LEU A 429 -24.21 -10.47 17.99
CA LEU A 429 -23.94 -10.32 16.56
C LEU A 429 -23.28 -11.60 16.04
N VAL A 430 -23.76 -12.13 14.91
CA VAL A 430 -23.16 -13.30 14.27
C VAL A 430 -21.79 -12.90 13.72
N PRO A 431 -20.67 -13.51 14.18
CA PRO A 431 -19.35 -13.18 13.65
C PRO A 431 -19.27 -13.30 12.13
N ALA A 432 -18.72 -12.29 11.46
CA ALA A 432 -18.67 -12.21 9.99
C ALA A 432 -17.93 -13.38 9.32
N HIS A 433 -16.95 -13.97 10.00
CA HIS A 433 -16.18 -15.11 9.49
C HIS A 433 -16.94 -16.43 9.49
N ARG A 434 -18.10 -16.51 10.18
CA ARG A 434 -18.91 -17.74 10.19
C ARG A 434 -19.61 -17.92 8.86
N LEU A 435 -19.81 -19.17 8.46
CA LEU A 435 -20.51 -19.52 7.24
C LEU A 435 -21.99 -19.11 7.24
N ASP A 436 -22.62 -19.05 8.42
CA ASP A 436 -24.03 -18.65 8.63
C ASP A 436 -24.21 -17.14 8.84
N SER A 437 -23.15 -16.33 8.67
CA SER A 437 -23.22 -14.86 8.73
C SER A 437 -24.01 -14.23 7.59
N GLY A 438 -24.27 -15.00 6.53
CA GLY A 438 -24.97 -14.54 5.33
C GLY A 438 -24.10 -13.77 4.33
N LEU A 439 -22.83 -13.47 4.66
CA LEU A 439 -21.89 -12.78 3.75
C LEU A 439 -21.67 -13.56 2.44
N ALA A 440 -21.34 -14.85 2.55
CA ALA A 440 -21.06 -15.67 1.38
C ALA A 440 -22.29 -15.85 0.49
N ASP A 441 -23.45 -16.13 1.08
CA ASP A 441 -24.69 -16.28 0.31
C ASP A 441 -25.10 -14.97 -0.36
N ARG A 442 -24.94 -13.83 0.32
CA ARG A 442 -25.19 -12.50 -0.22
C ARG A 442 -24.30 -12.20 -1.42
N PHE A 443 -22.99 -12.45 -1.32
CA PHE A 443 -22.06 -12.30 -2.44
C PHE A 443 -22.56 -13.08 -3.66
N TRP A 444 -22.86 -14.37 -3.49
CA TRP A 444 -23.31 -15.21 -4.61
C TRP A 444 -24.69 -14.82 -5.16
N ARG A 445 -25.62 -14.34 -4.34
CA ARG A 445 -26.90 -13.79 -4.82
C ARG A 445 -26.67 -12.53 -5.66
N LEU A 446 -25.81 -11.63 -5.21
CA LEU A 446 -25.50 -10.39 -5.93
C LEU A 446 -24.70 -10.64 -7.20
N THR A 447 -23.73 -11.56 -7.19
CA THR A 447 -23.01 -11.97 -8.40
C THR A 447 -23.96 -12.53 -9.45
N ARG A 448 -24.98 -13.31 -9.04
CA ARG A 448 -26.01 -13.80 -9.98
C ARG A 448 -26.93 -12.69 -10.48
N ARG A 449 -27.24 -11.69 -9.65
CA ARG A 449 -28.11 -10.55 -10.01
C ARG A 449 -27.42 -9.57 -10.96
N PHE A 450 -26.18 -9.21 -10.70
CA PHE A 450 -25.45 -8.14 -11.41
C PHE A 450 -24.36 -8.65 -12.34
N GLY A 451 -24.00 -9.93 -12.28
CA GLY A 451 -22.82 -10.48 -12.94
C GLY A 451 -21.53 -10.11 -12.21
N TRP A 452 -20.43 -10.77 -12.61
CA TRP A 452 -19.09 -10.55 -12.04
C TRP A 452 -18.65 -9.08 -12.13
N TRP A 453 -18.81 -8.49 -13.32
CA TRP A 453 -18.40 -7.10 -13.57
C TRP A 453 -19.39 -6.09 -13.00
N GLY A 454 -20.70 -6.39 -13.00
CA GLY A 454 -21.69 -5.45 -12.50
C GLY A 454 -21.61 -5.28 -10.98
N LEU A 455 -21.34 -6.36 -10.23
CA LEU A 455 -21.09 -6.24 -8.79
C LEU A 455 -19.78 -5.52 -8.51
N ALA A 456 -18.69 -5.91 -9.20
CA ALA A 456 -17.39 -5.27 -9.06
C ALA A 456 -17.44 -3.76 -9.36
N TYR A 457 -18.25 -3.35 -10.34
CA TYR A 457 -18.43 -1.94 -10.69
C TYR A 457 -19.09 -1.13 -9.55
N ARG A 458 -20.08 -1.71 -8.86
CA ARG A 458 -20.74 -1.07 -7.70
C ARG A 458 -19.82 -1.00 -6.49
N GLU A 459 -19.06 -2.07 -6.24
CA GLU A 459 -17.99 -2.07 -5.23
C GLU A 459 -16.97 -0.95 -5.52
N ALA A 460 -16.53 -0.82 -6.77
CA ALA A 460 -15.58 0.21 -7.19
C ALA A 460 -16.09 1.64 -6.98
N ILE A 461 -17.38 1.90 -7.22
CA ILE A 461 -17.96 3.24 -6.97
C ILE A 461 -17.80 3.66 -5.50
N LEU A 462 -18.12 2.77 -4.56
CA LEU A 462 -17.97 3.08 -3.13
C LEU A 462 -16.49 3.24 -2.74
N ARG A 463 -15.61 2.37 -3.25
CA ARG A 463 -14.16 2.45 -2.99
C ARG A 463 -13.56 3.75 -3.50
N LEU A 464 -13.91 4.15 -4.72
CA LEU A 464 -13.49 5.42 -5.30
C LEU A 464 -14.03 6.61 -4.51
N ALA A 465 -15.28 6.53 -4.03
CA ALA A 465 -15.83 7.59 -3.20
C ALA A 465 -15.08 7.75 -1.87
N ASP A 466 -14.71 6.65 -1.23
CA ASP A 466 -13.87 6.65 -0.03
C ASP A 466 -12.49 7.25 -0.32
N TRP A 467 -11.87 6.87 -1.43
CA TRP A 467 -10.59 7.43 -1.89
C TRP A 467 -10.65 8.93 -2.20
N TYR A 468 -11.70 9.40 -2.87
CA TYR A 468 -11.85 10.83 -3.16
C TYR A 468 -12.11 11.65 -1.90
N ALA A 469 -13.00 11.20 -1.01
CA ALA A 469 -13.21 11.87 0.28
C ALA A 469 -11.93 11.91 1.10
N SER A 470 -11.14 10.84 1.00
CA SER A 470 -9.85 10.69 1.65
C SER A 470 -8.80 11.71 1.22
N ALA A 471 -8.88 12.21 -0.02
CA ALA A 471 -7.96 13.19 -0.58
C ALA A 471 -8.43 14.65 -0.39
N LEU A 472 -9.70 14.88 -0.04
CA LEU A 472 -10.24 16.21 0.17
C LEU A 472 -10.01 16.67 1.63
N PRO A 473 -9.52 17.91 1.86
CA PRO A 473 -9.44 18.46 3.20
C PRO A 473 -10.86 18.62 3.79
N SER A 474 -10.96 18.57 5.12
CA SER A 474 -12.21 18.64 5.92
C SER A 474 -13.09 19.87 5.67
N ASN A 475 -12.65 20.81 4.83
CA ASN A 475 -13.37 21.99 4.39
C ASN A 475 -12.98 22.30 2.93
N PRO A 476 -13.65 21.70 1.92
CA PRO A 476 -13.55 22.24 0.58
C PRO A 476 -14.29 23.60 0.56
N PRO A 477 -13.76 24.64 -0.10
CA PRO A 477 -14.60 25.78 -0.44
C PRO A 477 -15.79 25.23 -1.24
N ILE A 478 -17.01 25.55 -0.78
CA ILE A 478 -18.24 25.28 -1.50
C ILE A 478 -18.13 26.05 -2.82
N ASN A 479 -17.61 25.43 -3.87
CA ASN A 479 -17.97 25.66 -5.26
C ASN A 479 -17.17 24.76 -6.22
N ASN A 480 -17.96 24.07 -7.04
CA ASN A 480 -17.68 23.31 -8.25
C ASN A 480 -17.25 21.84 -8.09
N PRO A 481 -18.04 20.90 -8.65
CA PRO A 481 -17.60 19.52 -8.82
C PRO A 481 -16.42 19.46 -9.81
N PRO A 482 -15.55 18.44 -9.70
CA PRO A 482 -14.55 18.16 -10.72
C PRO A 482 -15.27 17.84 -12.04
N THR A 483 -14.87 18.54 -13.10
CA THR A 483 -15.31 18.30 -14.49
C THR A 483 -14.64 17.09 -15.09
#